data_AF-A0A535VQ64-F1
#
_entry.id   AF-A0A535VQ64-F1
#
_cell.length_a   1.000
_cell.length_b   1.000
_cell.length_c   1.000
_cell.angle_alpha   90.00
_cell.angle_beta   90.00
_cell.angle_gamma   90.00
#
_symmetry.space_group_name_H-M   'P 1'
#
loop_
_entity.id
_entity.type
_entity.pdbx_description
1 polymer ?
#
loop_
_entity_poly.entity_id
_entity_poly.type
_entity_poly.pdbx_seq_one_letter_code
_entity_poly.pdbx_strand_id
1 'polypeptide(L)' 'MITNAAEPRLDNRFTYQLVEQWRRHGASVETFEFPSSEGLPHDLIDPVSNPPAVIERSYPVITKAILRSTA' A
#
# COMPACT_ATOMS: atom_id res chain seq x y z
N MET A 1 -0.90 2.72 5.96
CA MET A 1 0.22 2.41 5.06
C MET A 1 -0.15 1.21 4.20
N ILE A 2 -0.07 1.34 2.87
CA ILE A 2 -0.40 0.28 1.93
C ILE A 2 0.88 -0.07 1.16
N THR A 3 1.19 -1.35 1.03
CA THR A 3 2.40 -1.87 0.35
C THR A 3 2.05 -3.01 -0.62
N ASN A 4 2.90 -3.26 -1.61
CA ASN A 4 2.75 -4.34 -2.59
C ASN A 4 4.01 -5.23 -2.55
N ALA A 5 3.88 -6.49 -2.12
CA ALA A 5 5.00 -7.42 -2.04
C ALA A 5 5.44 -7.98 -3.41
N ALA A 6 4.67 -7.75 -4.48
CA ALA A 6 5.04 -8.13 -5.84
C ALA A 6 5.85 -7.05 -6.58
N GLU A 7 6.02 -5.84 -6.00
CA GLU A 7 6.71 -4.73 -6.65
C GLU A 7 8.24 -4.96 -6.71
N PRO A 8 8.84 -5.15 -7.90
CA PRO A 8 10.27 -5.41 -7.99
C PRO A 8 11.15 -4.16 -7.87
N ARG A 9 10.59 -2.95 -8.04
CA ARG A 9 11.35 -1.69 -8.06
C ARG A 9 11.45 -1.01 -6.70
N LEU A 10 10.63 -1.42 -5.73
CA LEU A 10 10.59 -0.85 -4.39
C LEU A 10 10.85 -1.92 -3.34
N ASP A 11 11.65 -1.59 -2.34
CA ASP A 11 11.90 -2.45 -1.20
C ASP A 11 11.01 -2.03 -0.02
N ASN A 12 9.98 -2.83 0.27
CA ASN A 12 9.03 -2.54 1.34
C ASN A 12 9.67 -2.50 2.74
N ARG A 13 10.89 -3.04 2.93
CA ARG A 13 11.58 -3.00 4.22
C ARG A 13 11.77 -1.57 4.74
N PHE A 14 12.03 -0.60 3.85
CA PHE A 14 12.14 0.81 4.24
C PHE A 14 10.79 1.36 4.73
N THR A 15 9.69 0.99 4.08
CA THR A 15 8.34 1.37 4.50
C THR A 15 7.99 0.76 5.85
N TYR A 16 8.34 -0.50 6.09
CA TYR A 16 8.11 -1.13 7.40
C TYR A 16 8.90 -0.43 8.51
N GLN A 17 10.17 -0.11 8.26
CA GLN A 17 11.00 0.63 9.21
C GLN A 17 10.41 2.01 9.53
N LEU A 18 9.84 2.70 8.54
CA LEU A 18 9.15 3.97 8.72
C LEU A 18 7.89 3.84 9.58
N VAL A 19 7.06 2.82 9.31
CA VAL A 19 5.87 2.54 10.13
C VAL A 19 6.26 2.29 11.60
N GLU A 20 7.31 1.49 11.83
CA GLU A 20 7.79 1.22 13.18
C GLU A 20 8.34 2.48 13.86
N GLN A 21 9.02 3.36 13.11
CA GLN A 21 9.44 4.66 13.63
C GLN A 21 8.24 5.51 14.04
N TRP A 22 7.20 5.60 13.22
CA TRP A 22 5.99 6.37 13.55
C TRP A 22 5.27 5.82 14.78
N ARG A 23 5.11 4.50 14.88
CA ARG A 23 4.51 3.83 16.05
C ARG A 23 5.29 4.14 17.32
N ARG A 24 6.63 4.11 17.28
CA ARG A 24 7.48 4.50 18.41
C ARG A 24 7.31 5.96 18.85
N HIS A 25 6.87 6.84 17.95
CA HIS A 25 6.57 8.24 18.27
C HIS A 25 5.08 8.47 18.62
N GLY A 26 4.33 7.41 18.90
CA GLY A 26 2.95 7.50 19.38
C GLY A 26 1.90 7.60 18.27
N ALA A 27 2.27 7.48 16.99
CA ALA A 27 1.30 7.47 15.91
C ALA A 27 0.54 6.14 15.86
N SER A 28 -0.78 6.21 15.67
CA SER A 28 -1.59 5.06 15.29
C SER A 28 -1.47 4.85 13.78
N VAL A 29 -0.89 3.72 13.36
CA VAL A 29 -0.66 3.42 11.94
C VAL A 29 -1.26 2.06 11.59
N GLU A 30 -2.36 2.08 10.83
CA GLU A 30 -2.89 0.88 10.17
C GLU A 30 -2.04 0.51 8.95
N THR A 31 -1.84 -0.79 8.73
CA THR A 31 -1.04 -1.33 7.63
C THR A 31 -1.83 -2.35 6.84
N PHE A 32 -1.68 -2.36 5.52
CA PHE A 32 -2.17 -3.40 4.63
C PHE A 32 -1.08 -3.73 3.59
N GLU A 33 -0.90 -5.01 3.30
CA GLU A 33 0.01 -5.47 2.26
C GLU A 33 -0.71 -6.37 1.26
N PHE A 34 -0.53 -6.07 -0.03
CA PHE A 34 -0.88 -7.00 -1.09
C PHE A 34 0.19 -8.11 -1.16
N PRO A 35 -0.19 -9.39 -1.02
CA PRO A 35 0.76 -10.48 -1.04
C PRO A 35 1.36 -10.67 -2.44
N SER A 36 2.61 -11.13 -2.48
CA SER A 36 3.34 -11.34 -3.75
C SER A 36 2.60 -12.29 -4.71
N SER A 37 1.82 -13.23 -4.18
CA SER A 37 0.99 -14.16 -4.96
C SER A 37 -0.08 -13.50 -5.84
N GLU A 38 -0.47 -12.25 -5.55
CA GLU A 38 -1.43 -11.51 -6.37
C GLU A 38 -0.79 -10.87 -7.61
N GLY A 39 0.55 -10.83 -7.69
CA GLY A 39 1.27 -10.39 -8.89
C GLY A 39 0.94 -8.96 -9.33
N LEU A 40 0.56 -8.09 -8.40
CA LEU A 40 0.09 -6.74 -8.73
C LEU A 40 1.23 -5.88 -9.30
N PRO A 41 0.97 -5.09 -10.36
CA PRO A 41 1.96 -4.17 -10.95
C PRO A 41 2.14 -2.92 -10.08
N HIS A 42 2.93 -1.95 -10.57
CA HIS A 42 3.13 -0.64 -9.93
C HIS A 42 1.91 0.30 -10.12
N ASP A 43 0.70 -0.20 -9.86
CA ASP A 43 -0.57 0.50 -10.15
C ASP A 43 -1.11 1.34 -8.98
N LEU A 44 -0.60 1.11 -7.76
CA LEU A 44 -1.03 1.83 -6.56
C LEU A 44 -0.81 3.35 -6.62
N ILE A 45 0.11 3.81 -7.47
CA ILE A 45 0.56 5.21 -7.54
C ILE A 45 0.15 5.88 -8.85
N ASP A 46 0.19 5.16 -9.98
CA ASP A 46 -0.19 5.72 -11.28
C ASP A 46 -1.02 4.70 -12.09
N PRO A 47 -2.35 4.66 -11.89
CA PRO A 47 -3.23 3.76 -12.63
C PRO A 47 -3.50 4.23 -14.07
N VAL A 48 -3.14 5.46 -14.43
CA VAL A 48 -3.47 6.06 -15.74
C VAL A 48 -2.33 5.82 -16.74
N SER A 49 -1.08 5.99 -16.31
CA SER A 49 0.08 5.84 -17.19
C SER A 49 0.64 4.42 -17.23
N ASN A 50 0.06 3.47 -16.47
CA ASN A 50 0.63 2.15 -16.24
C ASN A 50 -0.37 1.00 -16.57
N PRO A 51 -0.58 0.67 -17.87
CA PRO A 51 -1.26 -0.55 -18.26
C PRO A 51 -0.41 -1.78 -17.87
N PRO A 52 -0.96 -2.83 -17.22
CA PRO A 52 -2.37 -3.09 -16.89
C PRO A 52 -2.69 -2.75 -15.42
N ALA A 53 -3.27 -1.58 -15.14
CA ALA A 53 -3.70 -1.24 -13.79
C ALA A 53 -4.78 -2.22 -13.28
N VAL A 54 -4.67 -2.70 -12.04
CA VAL A 54 -5.57 -3.68 -11.42
C VAL A 54 -6.43 -2.98 -10.35
N ILE A 55 -7.08 -1.90 -10.76
CA ILE A 55 -7.84 -1.00 -9.88
C ILE A 55 -8.99 -1.69 -9.13
N GLU A 56 -9.58 -2.73 -9.74
CA GLU A 56 -10.59 -3.61 -9.12
C GLU A 56 -10.08 -4.24 -7.82
N ARG A 57 -8.76 -4.48 -7.73
CA ARG A 57 -8.11 -5.05 -6.55
C ARG A 57 -7.61 -3.98 -5.59
N SER A 58 -6.97 -2.95 -6.10
CA SER A 58 -6.30 -1.93 -5.27
C SER A 58 -7.26 -0.89 -4.68
N TYR A 59 -8.25 -0.43 -5.44
CA TYR A 59 -9.12 0.67 -5.01
C TYR A 59 -9.97 0.34 -3.78
N PRO A 60 -10.59 -0.85 -3.64
CA PRO A 60 -11.36 -1.16 -2.44
C PRO A 60 -10.55 -1.04 -1.14
N VAL A 61 -9.27 -1.42 -1.18
CA VAL A 61 -8.35 -1.29 -0.02
C VAL A 61 -8.03 0.18 0.26
N ILE A 62 -7.71 0.95 -0.78
CA ILE A 62 -7.40 2.38 -0.66
C ILE A 62 -8.60 3.16 -0.12
N THR A 63 -9.78 2.95 -0.70
CA THR A 63 -11.03 3.58 -0.25
C THR A 63 -11.33 3.25 1.21
N LYS A 64 -11.18 1.98 1.61
CA LYS A 64 -11.36 1.57 3.01
C LYS A 64 -10.38 2.29 3.95
N ALA A 65 -9.11 2.46 3.55
CA ALA A 65 -8.12 3.15 4.35
C ALA A 65 -8.45 4.65 4.51
N ILE A 66 -8.89 5.31 3.43
CA ILE A 66 -9.29 6.74 3.47
C ILE A 66 -10.52 6.94 4.33
N LEU A 67 -11.58 6.16 4.11
CA LEU A 67 -12.86 6.32 4.82
C LEU A 67 -12.78 5.96 6.31
N ARG A 68 -11.81 5.15 6.73
CA ARG A 68 -11.54 4.87 8.15
C ARG A 68 -10.74 5.96 8.84
N SER A 69 -9.99 6.76 8.08
CA SER A 69 -9.16 7.84 8.63
C SER A 69 -9.94 9.10 9.00
N THR A 70 -11.26 9.15 8.74
CA THR A 70 -12.13 10.30 9.01
C THR A 70 -13.01 10.14 10.25
N ALA A 71 -12.59 9.34 11.23
CA ALA A 71 -13.30 9.13 12.50
C ALA A 71 -12.54 9.75 13.69
#